data_AF-A0A543CQI8-F1
#
_entry.id   AF-A0A543CQI8-F1
#
_cell.length_a   1.000
_cell.length_b   1.000
_cell.length_c   1.000
_cell.angle_alpha   90.00
_cell.angle_beta   90.00
_cell.angle_gamma   90.00
#
_symmetry.space_group_name_H-M   'P 1'
#
loop_
_entity.id
_entity.type
_entity.pdbx_description
1 polymer ?
#
loop_
_entity_poly.entity_id
_entity_poly.type
_entity_poly.pdbx_seq_one_letter_code
_entity_poly.pdbx_strand_id
1 'polypeptide(L)'
;MTPSLEERLAAERLRTLERIAALDRDRTGLIESSTSTGVDDEHDPEGATIAFERAQLEALLDQSHRHLSELDRSLRQLEEGAYGRCEVCGDAIAPERLAARPTASTCITCAARG
;
A
#
# COMPACT_ATOMS: atom_id res chain seq x y z
N MET A 1 -0.96 28.94 1.11
CA MET A 1 -2.28 28.29 1.05
C MET A 1 -2.05 26.83 1.37
N THR A 2 -2.64 26.32 2.47
CA THR A 2 -2.45 24.92 2.87
C THR A 2 -3.27 24.03 1.91
N PRO A 3 -2.68 22.99 1.31
CA PRO A 3 -3.44 22.10 0.42
C PRO A 3 -4.58 21.45 1.20
N SER A 4 -5.73 21.33 0.55
CA SER A 4 -6.89 20.61 1.06
C SER A 4 -6.56 19.14 1.32
N LEU A 5 -7.41 18.49 2.12
CA LEU A 5 -7.24 17.07 2.41
C LEU A 5 -7.30 16.22 1.13
N GLU A 6 -8.23 16.52 0.22
CA GLU A 6 -8.38 15.84 -1.06
C GLU A 6 -7.12 15.96 -1.92
N GLU A 7 -6.56 17.17 -2.06
CA GLU A 7 -5.31 17.39 -2.80
C GLU A 7 -4.14 16.60 -2.21
N ARG A 8 -4.07 16.51 -0.87
CA ARG A 8 -3.03 15.74 -0.18
C ARG A 8 -3.17 14.23 -0.44
N LEU A 9 -4.39 13.70 -0.35
CA LEU A 9 -4.68 12.29 -0.62
C LEU A 9 -4.44 11.93 -2.09
N ALA A 10 -4.87 12.79 -3.02
CA ALA A 10 -4.65 12.61 -4.45
C ALA A 10 -3.15 12.62 -4.80
N ALA A 11 -2.39 13.55 -4.22
CA ALA A 11 -0.93 13.57 -4.38
C ALA A 11 -0.27 12.30 -3.83
N GLU A 12 -0.75 11.78 -2.70
CA GLU A 12 -0.23 10.53 -2.13
C GLU A 12 -0.60 9.29 -2.94
N ARG A 13 -1.81 9.28 -3.52
CA ARG A 13 -2.26 8.26 -4.47
C ARG A 13 -1.33 8.19 -5.67
N LEU A 14 -0.99 9.35 -6.26
CA LEU A 14 -0.06 9.41 -7.39
C LEU A 14 1.32 8.85 -7.01
N ARG A 15 1.89 9.29 -5.88
CA ARG A 15 3.17 8.76 -5.38
C ARG A 15 3.13 7.24 -5.18
N THR A 16 2.01 6.71 -4.69
CA THR A 16 1.82 5.27 -4.47
C THR A 16 1.76 4.51 -5.78
N LEU A 17 1.08 5.05 -6.80
CA LEU A 17 1.06 4.47 -8.15
C LEU A 17 2.46 4.45 -8.78
N GLU A 18 3.21 5.54 -8.66
CA GLU A 18 4.60 5.60 -9.14
C GLU A 18 5.49 4.56 -8.43
N ARG A 19 5.32 4.38 -7.12
CA ARG A 19 6.01 3.36 -6.34
C ARG A 19 5.66 1.95 -6.80
N ILE A 20 4.39 1.64 -7.02
CA ILE A 20 3.95 0.33 -7.54
C ILE A 20 4.60 0.07 -8.90
N ALA A 21 4.53 1.05 -9.81
CA ALA A 21 5.13 0.92 -11.14
C ALA A 21 6.66 0.71 -11.09
N ALA A 22 7.36 1.30 -10.12
CA ALA A 22 8.79 1.04 -9.92
C ALA A 22 9.05 -0.38 -9.42
N LEU A 23 8.33 -0.82 -8.39
CA LEU A 23 8.47 -2.17 -7.83
C LEU A 23 8.13 -3.27 -8.85
N ASP A 24 7.13 -3.04 -9.72
CA ASP A 24 6.78 -3.97 -10.80
C ASP A 24 7.90 -4.11 -11.84
N ARG A 25 8.60 -3.00 -12.17
CA ARG A 25 9.77 -3.04 -13.05
C ARG A 25 10.91 -3.84 -12.40
N ASP A 26 11.19 -3.58 -11.13
CA ASP A 26 12.24 -4.28 -10.38
C ASP A 26 11.94 -5.79 -10.31
N ARG A 27 10.69 -6.16 -10.02
CA ARG A 27 10.24 -7.56 -10.02
C ARG A 27 10.44 -8.21 -11.38
N THR A 28 10.09 -7.52 -12.45
CA THR A 28 10.24 -8.04 -13.83
C THR A 28 11.71 -8.26 -14.17
N GLY A 29 12.58 -7.30 -13.84
CA GLY A 29 14.03 -7.42 -14.05
C GLY A 29 14.66 -8.58 -13.26
N LEU A 30 14.22 -8.82 -12.02
CA LEU A 30 14.67 -9.99 -11.25
C LEU A 30 14.26 -11.30 -11.93
N ILE A 31 13.00 -11.43 -12.36
CA ILE A 31 12.51 -12.65 -13.02
C ILE A 31 13.31 -12.92 -14.30
N GLU A 32 13.49 -11.91 -15.15
CA GLU A 32 14.28 -12.03 -16.38
C GLU A 32 15.72 -12.49 -16.10
N SER A 33 16.37 -11.87 -15.11
CA SER A 33 17.74 -12.24 -14.70
C SER A 33 17.82 -13.69 -14.21
N SER A 34 16.82 -14.13 -13.43
CA SER A 34 16.73 -15.48 -12.88
C SER A 34 16.59 -16.55 -13.97
N THR A 35 15.86 -16.24 -15.06
CA THR A 35 15.66 -17.18 -16.17
C THR A 35 16.86 -17.31 -17.10
N SER A 36 17.79 -16.35 -17.10
CA SER A 36 19.01 -16.39 -17.91
C SER A 36 20.11 -17.25 -17.29
N THR A 37 20.07 -17.45 -15.97
CA THR A 37 21.01 -18.29 -15.23
C THR A 37 20.40 -19.68 -15.11
N GLY A 38 20.77 -20.60 -16.00
CA GLY A 38 20.27 -21.97 -15.96
C GLY A 38 20.58 -22.62 -14.60
N VAL A 39 19.57 -22.73 -13.73
CA VAL A 39 19.67 -23.29 -12.39
C VAL A 39 19.82 -24.82 -12.48
N ASP A 40 21.07 -25.29 -12.33
CA ASP A 40 21.39 -26.64 -11.88
C ASP A 40 21.36 -26.63 -10.34
N ASP A 41 20.36 -27.30 -9.77
CA ASP A 41 19.53 -26.81 -8.65
C ASP A 41 19.98 -27.27 -7.25
N GLU A 42 21.10 -27.97 -7.06
CA GLU A 42 21.29 -28.64 -5.76
C GLU A 42 22.11 -27.84 -4.72
N HIS A 43 23.01 -26.93 -5.11
CA HIS A 43 23.91 -26.24 -4.16
C HIS A 43 24.28 -24.79 -4.50
N ASP A 44 23.43 -24.05 -5.21
CA ASP A 44 23.72 -22.65 -5.53
C ASP A 44 23.22 -21.68 -4.43
N PRO A 45 24.12 -21.01 -3.67
CA PRO A 45 23.72 -20.00 -2.70
C PRO A 45 23.04 -18.77 -3.33
N GLU A 46 23.21 -18.53 -4.63
CA GLU A 46 22.60 -17.41 -5.34
C GLU A 46 21.08 -17.61 -5.52
N GLY A 47 20.61 -18.83 -5.77
CA GLY A 47 19.18 -19.16 -5.86
C GLY A 47 18.37 -18.85 -4.58
N ALA A 48 18.96 -19.09 -3.39
CA ALA A 48 18.32 -18.73 -2.12
C ALA A 48 18.22 -17.20 -1.93
N THR A 49 19.17 -16.46 -2.48
CA THR A 49 19.20 -14.98 -2.43
C THR A 49 18.12 -14.40 -3.34
N ILE A 50 17.99 -14.91 -4.56
CA ILE A 50 16.96 -14.50 -5.53
C ILE A 50 15.54 -14.75 -4.98
N ALA A 51 15.31 -15.92 -4.37
CA ALA A 51 14.02 -16.24 -3.76
C ALA A 51 13.65 -15.26 -2.63
N PHE A 52 14.63 -14.86 -1.82
CA PHE A 52 14.44 -13.88 -0.75
C PHE A 52 14.14 -12.47 -1.30
N GLU A 53 14.89 -12.02 -2.31
CA GLU A 53 14.67 -10.73 -2.96
C GLU A 53 13.28 -10.64 -3.60
N ARG A 54 12.85 -11.71 -4.27
CA ARG A 54 11.50 -11.82 -4.83
C ARG A 54 10.42 -11.69 -3.74
N ALA A 55 10.55 -12.44 -2.64
CA ALA A 55 9.60 -12.37 -1.53
C ALA A 55 9.53 -10.96 -0.92
N GLN A 56 10.66 -10.27 -0.84
CA GLN A 56 10.72 -8.88 -0.36
C GLN A 56 9.96 -7.93 -1.30
N LEU A 57 10.19 -8.01 -2.61
CA LEU A 57 9.48 -7.18 -3.59
C LEU A 57 7.97 -7.45 -3.57
N GLU A 58 7.56 -8.71 -3.47
CA GLU A 58 6.14 -9.08 -3.39
C GLU A 58 5.47 -8.49 -2.15
N ALA A 59 6.13 -8.53 -0.99
CA ALA A 59 5.62 -7.92 0.23
C ALA A 59 5.48 -6.39 0.12
N LEU A 60 6.44 -5.73 -0.54
CA LEU A 60 6.40 -4.28 -0.77
C LEU A 60 5.30 -3.88 -1.77
N LEU A 61 5.09 -4.67 -2.82
CA LEU A 61 3.99 -4.49 -3.76
C LEU A 61 2.66 -4.63 -3.06
N ASP A 62 2.45 -5.73 -2.34
CA ASP A 62 1.19 -5.99 -1.63
C ASP A 62 0.87 -4.88 -0.60
N GLN A 63 1.86 -4.42 0.16
CA GLN A 63 1.70 -3.26 1.04
C GLN A 63 1.29 -1.99 0.26
N SER A 64 1.92 -1.73 -0.89
CA SER A 64 1.64 -0.54 -1.69
C SER A 64 0.24 -0.59 -2.32
N HIS A 65 -0.21 -1.76 -2.78
CA HIS A 65 -1.57 -1.98 -3.28
C HIS A 65 -2.63 -1.82 -2.19
N ARG A 66 -2.36 -2.32 -0.98
CA ARG A 66 -3.22 -2.10 0.19
C ARG A 66 -3.34 -0.61 0.50
N HIS A 67 -2.22 0.11 0.56
CA HIS A 67 -2.22 1.56 0.77
C HIS A 67 -2.98 2.33 -0.31
N LEU A 68 -2.78 1.98 -1.58
CA LEU A 68 -3.52 2.56 -2.71
C LEU A 68 -5.03 2.37 -2.54
N SER A 69 -5.46 1.17 -2.15
CA SER A 69 -6.88 0.86 -1.92
C SER A 69 -7.45 1.69 -0.76
N GLU A 70 -6.68 1.92 0.29
CA GLU A 70 -7.07 2.80 1.39
C GLU A 70 -7.22 4.27 0.94
N LEU A 71 -6.30 4.77 0.11
CA LEU A 71 -6.34 6.12 -0.45
C LEU A 71 -7.56 6.31 -1.37
N ASP A 72 -7.79 5.37 -2.29
CA ASP A 72 -8.93 5.38 -3.20
C ASP A 72 -10.26 5.42 -2.44
N ARG A 73 -10.35 4.64 -1.36
CA ARG A 73 -11.53 4.61 -0.49
C ARG A 73 -11.74 5.94 0.22
N SER A 74 -10.68 6.53 0.80
CA SER A 74 -10.77 7.82 1.46
C SER A 74 -11.16 8.96 0.50
N LEU A 75 -10.67 8.94 -0.73
CA LEU A 75 -11.07 9.90 -1.77
C LEU A 75 -12.56 9.76 -2.12
N ARG A 76 -13.05 8.53 -2.37
CA ARG A 76 -14.49 8.29 -2.59
C ARG A 76 -15.35 8.77 -1.43
N GLN A 77 -14.93 8.52 -0.19
CA GLN A 77 -15.66 8.98 0.98
C GLN A 77 -15.71 10.51 1.09
N LEU A 78 -14.69 11.23 0.62
CA LEU A 78 -14.73 12.68 0.54
C LEU A 78 -15.75 13.16 -0.50
N GLU A 79 -15.77 12.54 -1.68
CA GLU A 79 -16.73 12.84 -2.74
C GLU A 79 -18.18 12.58 -2.30
N GLU A 80 -18.41 11.50 -1.56
CA GLU A 80 -19.73 11.11 -1.04
C GLU A 80 -20.14 11.86 0.24
N GLY A 81 -19.24 12.65 0.84
CA GLY A 81 -19.47 13.30 2.14
C GLY A 81 -19.54 12.35 3.34
N ALA A 82 -19.08 11.11 3.18
CA ALA A 82 -19.06 10.06 4.20
C ALA A 82 -17.70 9.97 4.95
N TYR A 83 -16.72 10.80 4.58
CA TYR A 83 -15.39 10.79 5.18
C TYR A 83 -15.42 10.95 6.70
N GLY A 84 -14.58 10.16 7.37
CA GLY A 84 -14.47 10.17 8.83
C GLY A 84 -15.55 9.36 9.55
N ARG A 85 -16.22 8.42 8.87
CA ARG A 85 -17.10 7.42 9.51
C ARG A 85 -16.44 6.05 9.56
N CYS A 86 -16.61 5.37 10.68
CA CYS A 86 -16.11 4.02 10.90
C CYS A 86 -16.89 3.02 10.06
N GLU A 87 -16.18 2.18 9.31
CA GLU A 87 -16.80 1.16 8.44
C GLU A 87 -17.43 -0.02 9.20
N VAL A 88 -17.08 -0.18 10.49
CA VAL A 88 -17.55 -1.29 11.32
C VAL A 88 -18.79 -0.89 12.12
N CYS A 89 -18.77 0.26 12.79
CA CYS A 89 -19.88 0.70 13.66
C CYS A 89 -20.65 1.91 13.14
N GLY A 90 -20.17 2.58 12.09
CA GLY A 90 -20.81 3.80 11.53
C GLY A 90 -20.53 5.09 12.30
N ASP A 91 -19.92 5.00 13.49
CA ASP A 91 -19.60 6.17 14.33
C ASP A 91 -18.52 7.06 13.72
N ALA A 92 -18.45 8.31 14.17
CA ALA A 92 -17.40 9.23 13.75
C ALA A 92 -16.00 8.74 14.21
N ILE A 93 -15.03 8.85 13.31
CA ILE A 93 -13.61 8.64 13.60
C ILE A 93 -13.06 9.94 14.20
N ALA A 94 -12.34 9.82 15.31
CA ALA A 94 -11.76 10.97 15.99
C ALA A 94 -10.89 11.82 15.04
N PRO A 95 -11.04 13.16 15.04
CA PRO A 95 -10.30 14.04 14.13
C PRO A 95 -8.79 13.94 14.31
N GLU A 96 -8.30 13.70 15.53
CA GLU A 96 -6.87 13.49 15.82
C GLU A 96 -6.35 12.23 15.14
N ARG A 97 -7.19 11.18 15.05
CA ARG A 97 -6.86 9.94 14.35
C ARG A 97 -6.80 10.16 12.83
N LEU A 98 -7.73 10.93 12.27
CA LEU A 98 -7.71 11.28 10.84
C LEU A 98 -6.55 12.24 10.51
N ALA A 99 -6.18 13.13 11.45
CA ALA A 99 -5.02 14.00 11.29
C ALA A 99 -3.71 13.20 11.27
N ALA A 100 -3.59 12.17 12.13
CA ALA A 100 -2.44 11.29 12.19
C ALA A 100 -2.40 10.27 11.04
N ARG A 101 -3.55 9.68 10.68
CA ARG A 101 -3.73 8.72 9.59
C ARG A 101 -4.98 9.08 8.78
N PRO A 102 -4.82 9.89 7.72
CA PRO A 102 -5.93 10.31 6.85
C PRO A 102 -6.69 9.17 6.18
N THR A 103 -6.05 8.01 6.04
CA THR A 103 -6.66 6.82 5.45
C THR A 103 -7.37 5.91 6.45
N ALA A 104 -7.51 6.29 7.72
CA ALA A 104 -8.13 5.44 8.74
C ALA A 104 -9.59 5.07 8.37
N SER A 105 -9.91 3.77 8.32
CA SER A 105 -11.26 3.22 8.06
C SER A 105 -12.09 2.96 9.32
N THR A 106 -11.43 2.86 10.47
CA THR A 106 -12.06 2.42 11.72
C THR A 106 -11.81 3.38 12.86
N CYS A 107 -12.80 3.50 13.75
CA CYS A 107 -12.63 4.21 15.01
C CYS A 107 -11.65 3.44 15.92
N ILE A 108 -11.13 4.11 16.96
CA ILE A 108 -10.15 3.52 17.87
C ILE A 108 -10.69 2.25 18.56
N THR A 109 -11.97 2.25 18.92
CA THR A 109 -12.64 1.11 19.57
C THR A 109 -12.71 -0.10 18.66
N CYS A 110 -13.08 0.07 17.39
CA CYS A 110 -13.13 -1.03 16.42
C CYS A 110 -11.73 -1.49 16.01
N ALA A 111 -10.76 -0.57 15.93
CA ALA A 111 -9.37 -0.92 15.65
C ALA A 111 -8.70 -1.72 16.77
N ALA A 112 -9.10 -1.53 18.03
CA ALA A 112 -8.57 -2.28 19.17
C ALA A 112 -9.17 -3.70 19.32
N ARG A 113 -10.16 -4.04 18.49
CA ARG A 113 -10.90 -5.32 18.55
C ARG A 113 -10.47 -6.35 17.51
N GLY A 114 -9.67 -5.95 16.53
CA GLY A 114 -9.09 -6.82 15.50
C GLY A 114 -7.61 -7.00 15.71
#